data_AF-A0A7V0ZL07-F1
#
_entry.id   AF-A0A7V0ZL07-F1
#
_cell.length_a   1.000
_cell.length_b   1.000
_cell.length_c   1.000
_cell.angle_alpha   90.00
_cell.angle_beta   90.00
_cell.angle_gamma   90.00
#
_symmetry.space_group_name_H-M   'P 1'
#
loop_
_entity.id
_entity.type
_entity.pdbx_description
1 polymer ?
#
loop_
_entity_poly.entity_id
_entity_poly.type
_entity_poly.pdbx_seq_one_letter_code
_entity_poly.pdbx_strand_id
1 'polypeptide(L)'
;MATVNDPLQKESTDEQAGQEKPRQRYVLEETGFNEVPKKYRKFYRRFGGEGDSLAPNEVQCPVCMVIVRSSRNLRQGDRVYCMPCFSRLVVVMANDRLEARPVY
;
A
#
# COMPACT_ATOMS: atom_id res chain seq x y z
N MET A 1 -6.73 -24.80 35.07
CA MET A 1 -7.12 -23.65 34.23
C MET A 1 -5.88 -23.17 33.52
N ALA A 2 -5.73 -23.45 32.22
CA ALA A 2 -4.55 -23.07 31.45
C ALA A 2 -4.69 -21.62 30.97
N THR A 3 -3.77 -20.77 31.40
CA THR A 3 -3.62 -19.38 30.96
C THR A 3 -3.11 -19.40 29.52
N VAL A 4 -3.97 -19.06 28.58
CA VAL A 4 -3.61 -18.83 27.18
C VAL A 4 -2.83 -17.51 27.10
N ASN A 5 -1.51 -17.60 27.00
CA ASN A 5 -0.67 -16.50 26.52
C ASN A 5 -0.95 -16.33 25.02
N ASP A 6 -1.65 -15.27 24.66
CA ASP A 6 -1.85 -14.82 23.28
C ASP A 6 -0.58 -14.10 22.80
N PRO A 7 0.17 -14.61 21.80
CA PRO A 7 1.43 -14.04 21.38
C PRO A 7 1.29 -12.93 20.32
N LEU A 8 0.10 -12.36 20.08
CA LEU A 8 -0.11 -11.43 18.97
C LEU A 8 0.06 -9.94 19.30
N GLN A 9 0.41 -9.56 20.53
CA GLN A 9 0.83 -8.20 20.86
C GLN A 9 2.35 -8.08 20.80
N LYS A 10 2.90 -8.13 19.58
CA LYS A 10 4.11 -7.37 19.30
C LYS A 10 3.69 -5.98 18.85
N GLU A 11 3.53 -5.11 19.85
CA GLU A 11 3.68 -3.67 19.70
C GLU A 11 4.96 -3.42 18.89
N SER A 12 4.81 -3.13 17.60
CA SER A 12 5.85 -2.50 16.82
C SER A 12 5.90 -1.02 17.22
N THR A 13 6.34 -0.78 18.45
CA THR A 13 6.95 0.48 18.87
C THR A 13 8.39 0.40 18.40
N ASP A 14 8.63 0.81 17.15
CA ASP A 14 9.97 1.17 16.71
C ASP A 14 9.91 2.63 16.29
N GLU A 15 10.34 3.43 17.25
CA GLU A 15 10.58 4.85 17.18
C GLU A 15 11.76 5.11 16.24
N GLN A 16 11.46 5.48 15.00
CA GLN A 16 12.42 6.15 14.12
C GLN A 16 11.81 7.44 13.61
N ALA A 17 11.61 8.37 14.54
CA ALA A 17 11.45 9.79 14.27
C ALA A 17 12.81 10.38 13.83
N GLY A 18 13.37 9.87 12.74
CA GLY A 18 14.33 10.63 11.94
C GLY A 18 13.59 11.78 11.29
N GLN A 19 14.21 12.95 11.16
CA GLN A 19 13.64 14.13 10.52
C GLN A 19 13.34 13.86 9.03
N GLU A 20 12.28 13.12 8.74
CA GLU A 20 11.85 12.82 7.40
C GLU A 20 11.16 14.05 6.82
N LYS A 21 11.62 14.49 5.63
CA LYS A 21 10.91 15.51 4.84
C LYS A 21 9.41 15.23 4.83
N PRO A 22 8.55 16.26 4.93
CA PRO A 22 7.11 16.06 4.92
C PRO A 22 6.70 15.29 3.65
N ARG A 23 5.87 14.25 3.81
CA ARG A 23 5.40 13.45 2.67
C ARG A 23 4.63 14.35 1.71
N GLN A 24 5.02 14.32 0.43
CA GLN A 24 4.27 15.01 -0.61
C GLN A 24 2.86 14.45 -0.68
N ARG A 25 1.87 15.36 -0.77
CA ARG A 25 0.46 15.02 -0.96
C ARG A 25 0.12 15.07 -2.43
N TYR A 26 -0.71 14.13 -2.87
CA TYR A 26 -1.17 14.00 -4.24
C TYR A 26 -2.70 14.13 -4.27
N VAL A 27 -3.20 14.87 -5.26
CA VAL A 27 -4.64 14.94 -5.55
C VAL A 27 -4.99 13.70 -6.37
N LEU A 28 -5.96 12.93 -5.90
CA LEU A 28 -6.42 11.70 -6.55
C LEU A 28 -7.73 11.95 -7.27
N GLU A 29 -7.70 11.88 -8.59
CA GLU A 29 -8.88 11.91 -9.45
C GLU A 29 -9.46 10.50 -9.63
N GLU A 30 -10.74 10.44 -10.03
CA GLU A 30 -11.37 9.17 -10.37
C GLU A 30 -10.81 8.61 -11.69
N THR A 31 -10.51 7.32 -11.70
CA THR A 31 -9.84 6.63 -12.81
C THR A 31 -10.76 5.65 -13.54
N GLY A 32 -12.05 5.62 -13.19
CA GLY A 32 -13.03 4.67 -13.73
C GLY A 32 -12.97 3.26 -13.14
N PHE A 33 -12.23 3.04 -12.04
CA PHE A 33 -12.17 1.75 -11.36
C PHE A 33 -13.48 1.46 -10.60
N ASN A 34 -14.32 0.53 -11.09
CA ASN A 34 -15.68 0.30 -10.58
C ASN A 34 -15.84 -0.88 -9.62
N GLU A 35 -14.78 -1.65 -9.37
CA GLU A 35 -14.81 -2.89 -8.57
C GLU A 35 -14.82 -2.64 -7.05
N VAL A 36 -14.67 -1.38 -6.62
CA VAL A 36 -14.75 -0.97 -5.20
C VAL A 36 -15.83 0.08 -4.98
N PRO A 37 -16.31 0.26 -3.73
CA PRO A 37 -17.27 1.30 -3.40
C PRO A 37 -16.79 2.69 -3.81
N LYS A 38 -17.72 3.56 -4.22
CA LYS A 38 -17.45 4.89 -4.81
C LYS A 38 -16.41 5.70 -4.02
N LYS A 39 -16.49 5.69 -2.69
CA LYS A 39 -15.55 6.38 -1.78
C LYS A 39 -14.08 6.01 -2.00
N TYR A 40 -13.82 4.78 -2.44
CA TYR A 40 -12.46 4.23 -2.56
C TYR A 40 -11.93 4.21 -3.99
N ARG A 41 -12.76 4.43 -5.01
CA ARG A 41 -12.38 4.26 -6.43
C ARG A 41 -11.16 5.06 -6.85
N LYS A 42 -11.02 6.29 -6.37
CA LYS A 42 -9.87 7.17 -6.63
C LYS A 42 -8.51 6.61 -6.17
N PHE A 43 -8.51 5.67 -5.22
CA PHE A 43 -7.31 5.00 -4.72
C PHE A 43 -6.91 3.80 -5.57
N TYR A 44 -7.64 3.49 -6.63
CA TYR A 44 -7.33 2.35 -7.49
C TYR A 44 -7.27 2.81 -8.94
N ARG A 45 -6.45 2.16 -9.74
CA ARG A 45 -6.48 2.26 -11.20
C ARG A 45 -6.06 0.93 -11.79
N ARG A 46 -6.46 0.68 -13.03
CA ARG A 46 -6.01 -0.51 -13.76
C ARG A 46 -4.52 -0.35 -14.12
N PHE A 47 -3.82 -1.47 -14.13
CA PHE A 47 -2.47 -1.54 -14.67
C PHE A 47 -2.51 -1.36 -16.19
N GLY A 48 -1.66 -0.48 -16.70
CA GLY A 48 -1.60 -0.08 -18.11
C GLY A 48 -0.75 -0.98 -19.01
N GLY A 49 -0.10 -2.01 -18.46
CA GLY A 49 0.78 -2.93 -19.20
C GLY A 49 2.28 -2.66 -18.97
N GLU A 50 3.15 -3.28 -19.78
CA GLU A 50 4.63 -3.30 -19.57
C GLU A 50 5.31 -1.92 -19.57
N GLY A 51 4.66 -0.87 -20.09
CA GLY A 51 5.16 0.50 -20.06
C GLY A 51 4.62 1.37 -18.91
N ASP A 52 3.77 0.81 -18.04
CA ASP A 52 3.11 1.56 -16.98
C ASP A 52 4.10 1.90 -15.86
N SER A 53 4.43 3.18 -15.74
CA SER A 53 5.36 3.69 -14.74
C SER A 53 4.61 4.10 -13.49
N LEU A 54 4.94 3.48 -12.36
CA LEU A 54 4.33 3.79 -11.07
C LEU A 54 4.79 5.16 -10.56
N ALA A 55 3.85 6.00 -10.19
CA ALA A 55 4.18 7.24 -9.49
C ALA A 55 4.65 6.94 -8.05
N PRO A 56 5.35 7.88 -7.36
CA PRO A 56 5.87 7.67 -6.01
C PRO A 56 4.81 7.42 -4.92
N ASN A 57 3.53 7.62 -5.23
CA ASN A 57 2.39 7.34 -4.36
C ASN A 57 1.59 6.12 -4.84
N GLU A 58 2.12 5.34 -5.77
CA GLU A 58 1.48 4.19 -6.38
C GLU A 58 2.29 2.92 -6.13
N VAL A 59 1.59 1.82 -5.96
CA VAL A 59 2.19 0.49 -5.84
C VAL A 59 1.29 -0.54 -6.51
N GLN A 60 1.89 -1.51 -7.19
CA GLN A 60 1.16 -2.60 -7.81
C GLN A 60 0.89 -3.70 -6.78
N CYS A 61 -0.37 -4.13 -6.66
CA CYS A 61 -0.71 -5.32 -5.90
C CYS A 61 -0.23 -6.57 -6.66
N PRO A 62 0.63 -7.43 -6.07
CA PRO A 62 1.11 -8.63 -6.74
C PRO A 62 0.04 -9.73 -6.88
N VAL A 63 -1.08 -9.61 -6.18
CA VAL A 63 -2.15 -10.61 -6.16
C VAL A 63 -3.17 -10.39 -7.28
N CYS A 64 -3.73 -9.18 -7.36
CA CYS A 64 -4.77 -8.85 -8.35
C CYS A 64 -4.29 -7.95 -9.49
N MET A 65 -3.00 -7.58 -9.51
CA MET A 65 -2.38 -6.72 -10.53
C MET A 65 -3.04 -5.33 -10.69
N VAL A 66 -3.81 -4.88 -9.69
CA VAL A 66 -4.36 -3.53 -9.63
C VAL A 66 -3.34 -2.57 -9.01
N ILE A 67 -3.30 -1.34 -9.50
CA ILE A 67 -2.48 -0.28 -8.90
C ILE A 67 -3.23 0.36 -7.75
N VAL A 68 -2.62 0.31 -6.56
CA VAL A 68 -3.11 0.97 -5.35
C VAL A 68 -2.40 2.31 -5.24
N ARG A 69 -3.19 3.37 -5.11
CA ARG A 69 -2.75 4.77 -5.03
C ARG A 69 -2.96 5.26 -3.60
N SER A 70 -2.05 6.11 -3.15
CA SER A 70 -2.13 6.80 -1.87
C SER A 70 -2.24 8.31 -2.09
N SER A 71 -2.90 9.00 -1.18
CA SER A 71 -2.93 10.48 -1.16
C SER A 71 -1.59 11.08 -0.72
N ARG A 72 -0.66 10.24 -0.24
CA ARG A 72 0.67 10.61 0.22
C ARG A 72 1.69 9.73 -0.50
N ASN A 73 2.90 10.25 -0.66
CA ASN A 73 4.05 9.47 -1.11
C ASN A 73 4.20 8.18 -0.27
N LEU A 74 4.43 7.05 -0.94
CA LEU A 74 4.66 5.76 -0.32
C LEU A 74 6.14 5.60 0.00
N ARG A 75 6.44 5.07 1.18
CA ARG A 75 7.80 4.77 1.62
C ARG A 75 7.94 3.29 1.93
N GLN A 76 9.19 2.82 1.91
CA GLN A 76 9.50 1.48 2.40
C GLN A 76 8.99 1.31 3.84
N GLY A 77 8.33 0.18 4.10
CA GLY A 77 7.70 -0.14 5.38
C GLY A 77 6.25 0.33 5.51
N ASP A 78 5.74 1.18 4.61
CA ASP A 78 4.33 1.56 4.63
C ASP A 78 3.42 0.34 4.40
N ARG A 79 2.33 0.28 5.16
CA ARG A 79 1.32 -0.79 5.02
C ARG A 79 0.19 -0.30 4.12
N VAL A 80 -0.14 -1.10 3.12
CA VAL A 80 -1.19 -0.81 2.13
C VAL A 80 -2.19 -1.96 2.15
N TYR A 81 -3.47 -1.61 2.11
CA TYR A 81 -4.54 -2.60 2.02
C TYR A 81 -5.13 -2.58 0.61
N CYS A 82 -5.11 -3.73 -0.06
CA CYS A 82 -5.75 -3.87 -1.36
C CYS A 82 -7.18 -4.36 -1.15
N MET A 83 -8.15 -3.46 -1.32
CA MET A 83 -9.57 -3.77 -1.14
C MET A 83 -10.11 -4.80 -2.14
N PRO A 84 -9.72 -4.78 -3.45
CA PRO A 84 -10.17 -5.80 -4.40
C PRO A 84 -9.86 -7.25 -4.03
N CYS A 85 -8.65 -7.53 -3.51
CA CYS A 85 -8.21 -8.89 -3.16
C CYS A 85 -8.10 -9.12 -1.64
N PHE A 86 -8.55 -8.18 -0.82
CA PHE A 86 -8.49 -8.19 0.65
C PHE A 86 -7.10 -8.43 1.24
N SER A 87 -6.03 -8.29 0.45
CA SER A 87 -4.67 -8.60 0.86
C SER A 87 -4.05 -7.44 1.62
N ARG A 88 -3.36 -7.76 2.72
CA ARG A 88 -2.48 -6.81 3.43
C ARG A 88 -1.12 -6.83 2.80
N LEU A 89 -0.63 -5.67 2.40
CA LEU A 89 0.63 -5.50 1.69
C LEU A 89 1.56 -4.60 2.51
N VAL A 90 2.85 -4.87 2.43
CA VAL A 90 3.91 -3.97 2.88
C VAL A 90 4.69 -3.48 1.66
N VAL A 91 4.93 -2.17 1.61
CA VAL A 91 5.76 -1.56 0.58
C VAL A 91 7.22 -1.86 0.90
N VAL A 92 7.90 -2.50 -0.04
CA VAL A 92 9.32 -2.82 0.03
C VAL A 92 10.05 -2.14 -1.11
N MET A 93 11.31 -1.80 -0.88
CA MET A 93 12.20 -1.36 -1.97
C MET A 93 12.82 -2.62 -2.60
N ALA A 94 12.63 -2.80 -3.91
CA ALA A 94 13.21 -3.87 -4.70
C ALA A 94 13.70 -3.29 -6.03
N ASN A 95 14.97 -3.54 -6.39
CA ASN A 95 15.58 -3.04 -7.62
C ASN A 95 15.38 -1.52 -7.85
N ASP A 96 15.59 -0.71 -6.80
CA ASP A 96 15.36 0.76 -6.80
C ASP A 96 13.91 1.19 -7.12
N ARG A 97 12.95 0.27 -7.00
CA ARG A 97 11.51 0.51 -7.19
C ARG A 97 10.72 0.13 -5.95
N LEU A 98 9.59 0.80 -5.74
CA LEU A 98 8.65 0.45 -4.68
C LEU A 98 7.74 -0.68 -5.17
N GLU A 99 7.82 -1.82 -4.51
CA GLU A 99 6.98 -2.99 -4.76
C GLU A 99 6.13 -3.30 -3.54
N ALA A 100 4.98 -3.93 -3.73
CA ALA A 100 4.19 -4.44 -2.62
C ALA A 100 4.44 -5.93 -2.44
N ARG A 101 4.63 -6.37 -1.18
CA ARG A 101 4.66 -7.79 -0.81
C ARG A 101 3.52 -8.12 0.13
N PRO A 102 2.83 -9.27 -0.06
CA PRO A 102 1.81 -9.71 0.87
C PRO A 102 2.42 -10.06 2.22
N VAL A 103 1.71 -9.71 3.28
CA VAL A 103 2.04 -10.08 4.66
C VAL A 103 0.94 -11.02 5.15
N TYR A 104 1.35 -12.21 5.58
CA TYR A 104 0.48 -13.26 6.13
C TYR A 104 0.62 -13.33 7.65
#